data_AF-A0A954RAQ6-F1
#
_entry.id   AF-A0A954RAQ6-F1
#
_cell.length_a   1.000
_cell.length_b   1.000
_cell.length_c   1.000
_cell.angle_alpha   90.00
_cell.angle_beta   90.00
_cell.angle_gamma   90.00
#
_symmetry.space_group_name_H-M   'P 1'
#
loop_
_entity.id
_entity.type
_entity.pdbx_description
1 polymer ?
#
loop_
_entity_poly.entity_id
_entity_poly.type
_entity_poly.pdbx_seq_one_letter_code
_entity_poly.pdbx_strand_id
1 'polypeptide(L)'
;IRIRQAQGTRFYYPDASVVCHRNASDETFQDSPVVVIEVISESTRRTDEYEKREAYLGIDSLCVYILAEQASAAAIVYRRLDSGFGRETYLGRDAVISLPEITCTLPLAELNEDVEFPEPVSHEETGEWL
;
A
#
# COMPACT_ATOMS: atom_id res chain seq x y z
N ILE A 1 -3.68 -4.56 -12.80
CA ILE A 1 -4.28 -5.74 -12.15
C ILE A 1 -5.74 -5.83 -12.57
N ARG A 2 -6.18 -6.98 -13.07
CA ARG A 2 -7.59 -7.27 -13.36
C ARG A 2 -8.20 -8.03 -12.18
N ILE A 3 -9.39 -7.63 -11.75
CA ILE A 3 -10.13 -8.29 -10.67
C ILE A 3 -11.53 -8.60 -11.18
N ARG A 4 -11.93 -9.87 -11.11
CA ARG A 4 -13.27 -10.33 -11.49
C ARG A 4 -14.10 -10.54 -10.23
N GLN A 5 -15.25 -9.90 -10.18
CA GLN A 5 -16.22 -10.03 -9.08
C GLN A 5 -17.61 -10.31 -9.65
N ALA A 6 -18.56 -10.71 -8.79
CA ALA A 6 -19.92 -11.01 -9.21
C ALA A 6 -20.63 -9.83 -9.92
N GLN A 7 -20.30 -8.58 -9.55
CA GLN A 7 -20.90 -7.39 -10.16
C GLN A 7 -20.18 -6.89 -11.42
N GLY A 8 -19.07 -7.51 -11.83
CA GLY A 8 -18.31 -7.10 -13.01
C GLY A 8 -16.79 -7.27 -12.89
N THR A 9 -16.07 -6.78 -13.88
CA THR A 9 -14.60 -6.79 -13.91
C THR A 9 -14.08 -5.38 -13.69
N ARG A 10 -13.11 -5.23 -12.78
CA ARG A 10 -12.40 -3.99 -12.50
C ARG A 10 -10.94 -4.11 -12.90
N PHE A 11 -10.34 -2.98 -13.26
CA PHE A 11 -8.93 -2.87 -13.58
C PHE A 11 -8.32 -1.74 -12.75
N TYR A 12 -7.26 -2.06 -12.02
CA TYR A 12 -6.50 -1.08 -11.24
C TYR A 12 -5.05 -1.06 -11.71
N TYR A 13 -4.47 0.14 -11.71
CA TYR A 13 -3.05 0.35 -11.94
C TYR A 13 -2.45 0.78 -10.61
N PRO A 14 -1.87 -0.15 -9.83
CA PRO A 14 -1.16 0.24 -8.62
C PRO A 14 0.15 0.93 -8.98
N ASP A 15 0.71 1.69 -8.05
CA ASP A 15 2.02 2.32 -8.23
C ASP A 15 3.12 1.27 -8.40
N ALA A 16 3.02 0.16 -7.66
CA ALA A 16 3.85 -1.01 -7.92
C ALA A 16 3.13 -2.33 -7.62
N SER A 17 3.53 -3.39 -8.33
CA SER A 17 3.11 -4.75 -8.02
C SER A 17 4.18 -5.76 -8.42
N VAL A 18 4.19 -6.90 -7.72
CA VAL A 18 5.07 -8.02 -8.03
C VAL A 18 4.21 -9.21 -8.44
N VAL A 19 4.52 -9.80 -9.59
CA VAL A 19 3.88 -11.00 -10.12
C VAL A 19 4.90 -12.12 -10.26
N CYS A 20 4.65 -13.27 -9.63
CA CYS A 20 5.51 -14.45 -9.76
C CYS A 20 5.11 -15.31 -10.97
N HIS A 21 3.82 -15.30 -11.32
CA HIS A 21 3.30 -15.97 -12.50
C HIS A 21 2.71 -14.90 -13.42
N ARG A 22 3.37 -14.69 -14.55
CA ARG A 22 2.92 -13.71 -15.53
C ARG A 22 1.79 -14.29 -16.36
N ASN A 23 0.83 -13.44 -16.67
CA ASN A 23 -0.13 -13.64 -17.73
C ASN A 23 0.56 -13.82 -19.10
N ALA A 24 -0.22 -14.18 -20.12
CA ALA A 24 0.28 -14.29 -21.49
C ALA A 24 0.89 -12.96 -21.95
N SER A 25 1.94 -13.02 -22.79
CA SER A 25 2.74 -11.84 -23.15
C SER A 25 1.97 -10.78 -23.96
N ASP A 26 0.86 -11.16 -24.57
CA ASP A 26 -0.04 -10.29 -25.32
C ASP A 26 -1.12 -9.65 -24.43
N GLU A 27 -1.22 -10.04 -23.16
CA GLU A 27 -2.11 -9.40 -22.19
C GLU A 27 -1.46 -8.18 -21.54
N THR A 28 -2.20 -7.08 -21.49
CA THR A 28 -1.74 -5.80 -20.89
C THR A 28 -2.07 -5.70 -19.39
N PHE A 29 -2.58 -6.77 -18.77
CA PHE A 29 -2.96 -6.83 -17.37
C PHE A 29 -2.35 -8.07 -16.70
N GLN A 30 -2.51 -8.14 -15.38
CA GLN A 30 -2.09 -9.27 -14.56
C GLN A 30 -3.24 -9.67 -13.63
N ASP A 31 -3.46 -10.96 -13.43
CA ASP A 31 -4.51 -11.49 -12.56
C ASP A 31 -4.00 -11.93 -11.19
N SER A 32 -2.70 -12.23 -11.06
CA SER A 32 -2.15 -12.91 -9.88
C SER A 32 -0.95 -12.21 -9.25
N PRO A 33 -1.12 -10.95 -8.77
CA PRO A 33 -0.08 -10.28 -7.98
C PRO A 33 0.14 -11.00 -6.64
N VAL A 34 1.39 -11.03 -6.19
CA VAL A 34 1.80 -11.52 -4.87
C VAL A 34 1.99 -10.34 -3.90
N VAL A 35 2.49 -9.21 -4.40
CA VAL A 35 2.62 -7.96 -3.66
C VAL A 35 1.98 -6.83 -4.44
N VAL A 36 1.24 -5.95 -3.77
CA VAL A 36 0.71 -4.70 -4.31
C VAL A 36 1.11 -3.54 -3.40
N ILE A 37 1.53 -2.43 -3.98
CA ILE A 37 1.93 -1.21 -3.28
C ILE A 37 1.18 -0.03 -3.90
N GLU A 38 0.56 0.78 -3.06
CA GLU A 38 -0.06 2.05 -3.44
C GLU A 38 0.55 3.16 -2.57
N VAL A 39 0.82 4.31 -3.17
CA VAL A 39 1.23 5.55 -2.50
C VAL A 39 -0.02 6.39 -2.29
N ILE A 40 -0.33 6.70 -1.03
CA ILE A 40 -1.54 7.41 -0.65
C ILE A 40 -1.25 8.86 -0.29
N SER A 41 -2.13 9.74 -0.77
CA SER A 41 -2.14 11.17 -0.47
C SER A 41 -3.42 11.54 0.30
N GLU A 42 -3.43 12.68 0.98
CA GLU A 42 -4.64 13.15 1.71
C GLU A 42 -5.88 13.29 0.81
N SER A 43 -5.71 13.60 -0.48
CA SER A 43 -6.82 13.83 -1.40
C SER A 43 -7.51 12.55 -1.91
N THR A 44 -6.85 11.40 -1.82
CA THR A 44 -7.33 10.09 -2.32
C THR A 44 -7.79 9.15 -1.19
N ARG A 45 -7.61 9.56 0.07
CA ARG A 45 -7.61 8.67 1.23
C ARG A 45 -8.95 8.01 1.57
N ARG A 46 -10.09 8.71 1.43
CA ARG A 46 -11.33 8.27 2.11
C ARG A 46 -12.25 7.34 1.33
N THR A 47 -12.26 7.40 -0.01
CA THR A 47 -13.21 6.63 -0.84
C THR A 47 -12.49 5.56 -1.66
N ASP A 48 -11.37 5.89 -2.31
CA ASP A 48 -10.65 4.96 -3.17
C ASP A 48 -9.87 3.89 -2.39
N GLU A 49 -9.36 4.23 -1.20
CA GLU A 49 -8.63 3.25 -0.37
C GLU A 49 -9.51 2.11 0.09
N TYR A 50 -10.77 2.38 0.44
CA TYR A 50 -11.68 1.34 0.90
C TYR A 50 -12.03 0.40 -0.25
N GLU A 51 -12.43 0.93 -1.42
CA GLU A 51 -12.77 0.11 -2.57
C GLU A 51 -11.58 -0.73 -3.03
N LYS A 52 -10.41 -0.11 -3.26
CA LYS A 52 -9.22 -0.82 -3.73
C LYS A 52 -8.76 -1.85 -2.71
N ARG A 53 -8.75 -1.52 -1.41
CA ARG A 53 -8.37 -2.48 -0.37
C ARG A 53 -9.27 -3.70 -0.39
N GLU A 54 -10.58 -3.53 -0.33
CA GLU A 54 -11.51 -4.67 -0.34
C GLU A 54 -11.35 -5.51 -1.62
N ALA A 55 -11.14 -4.86 -2.77
CA ALA A 55 -10.92 -5.56 -4.03
C ALA A 55 -9.60 -6.35 -4.04
N TYR A 56 -8.49 -5.75 -3.62
CA TYR A 56 -7.18 -6.40 -3.58
C TYR A 56 -7.12 -7.53 -2.55
N LEU A 57 -7.63 -7.33 -1.34
CA LEU A 57 -7.61 -8.38 -0.30
C LEU A 57 -8.43 -9.63 -0.70
N GLY A 58 -9.36 -9.49 -1.65
CA GLY A 58 -10.09 -10.61 -2.26
C GLY A 58 -9.32 -11.39 -3.32
N ILE A 59 -8.11 -10.96 -3.74
CA ILE A 59 -7.29 -11.70 -4.71
C ILE A 59 -6.58 -12.84 -4.01
N ASP A 60 -6.83 -14.09 -4.44
CA ASP A 60 -6.27 -15.29 -3.80
C ASP A 60 -4.73 -15.33 -3.75
N SER A 61 -4.07 -14.86 -4.81
CA SER A 61 -2.61 -14.86 -4.91
C SER A 61 -1.91 -13.80 -4.07
N LEU A 62 -2.66 -12.78 -3.62
CA LEU A 62 -2.06 -11.63 -2.93
C LEU A 62 -1.59 -12.06 -1.55
N CYS A 63 -0.30 -11.91 -1.26
CA CYS A 63 0.25 -12.16 0.07
C CYS A 63 0.42 -10.88 0.89
N VAL A 64 0.77 -9.76 0.24
CA VAL A 64 1.06 -8.49 0.92
C VAL A 64 0.46 -7.32 0.14
N TYR A 65 -0.26 -6.45 0.84
CA TYR A 65 -0.72 -5.15 0.32
C TYR A 65 -0.18 -4.02 1.19
N ILE A 66 0.57 -3.10 0.58
CA ILE A 66 1.22 -1.98 1.26
C ILE A 66 0.56 -0.67 0.83
N LEU A 67 0.18 0.13 1.82
CA LEU A 67 -0.21 1.53 1.67
C LEU A 67 0.92 2.39 2.22
N ALA A 68 1.65 3.10 1.36
CA ALA A 68 2.74 3.99 1.73
C ALA A 68 2.25 5.44 1.78
N GLU A 69 2.50 6.15 2.88
CA GLU A 69 2.08 7.55 3.04
C GLU A 69 3.01 8.49 2.27
N GLN A 70 2.45 9.40 1.49
CA GLN A 70 3.23 10.41 0.77
C GLN A 70 3.68 11.57 1.69
N ALA A 71 2.92 11.85 2.75
CA ALA A 71 3.15 13.01 3.63
C ALA A 71 4.01 12.70 4.86
N SER A 72 4.35 11.43 5.12
CA SER A 72 5.19 11.02 6.24
C SER A 72 5.86 9.69 5.95
N ALA A 73 6.99 9.40 6.60
CA ALA A 73 7.62 8.08 6.55
C ALA A 73 6.78 7.06 7.33
N ALA A 74 5.68 6.61 6.74
CA ALA A 74 4.76 5.67 7.34
C ALA A 74 4.17 4.72 6.30
N ALA A 75 3.85 3.51 6.73
CA ALA A 75 3.16 2.54 5.89
C ALA A 75 2.22 1.65 6.71
N ILE A 76 1.10 1.29 6.09
CA ILE A 76 0.21 0.22 6.56
C ILE A 76 0.44 -0.99 5.69
N VAL A 77 0.67 -2.14 6.31
CA VAL A 77 0.85 -3.41 5.59
C VAL A 77 -0.26 -4.37 5.98
N TYR A 78 -1.02 -4.83 4.99
CA TYR A 78 -1.93 -5.95 5.14
C TYR A 78 -1.22 -7.22 4.67
N ARG A 79 -0.99 -8.17 5.57
CA ARG A 79 -0.30 -9.43 5.28
C ARG A 79 -1.25 -10.61 5.42
N ARG A 80 -1.25 -11.52 4.45
CA ARG A 80 -2.06 -12.72 4.48
C ARG A 80 -1.59 -13.66 5.60
N LEU A 81 -2.55 -14.17 6.34
CA LEU A 81 -2.45 -15.15 7.41
C LEU A 81 -3.46 -16.26 7.14
N ASP A 82 -3.38 -17.36 7.90
CA ASP A 82 -4.34 -18.46 7.79
C ASP A 82 -5.80 -18.02 8.06
N SER A 83 -5.99 -16.97 8.86
CA SER A 83 -7.30 -16.44 9.25
C SER A 83 -7.75 -15.20 8.45
N GLY A 84 -7.08 -14.85 7.35
CA GLY A 84 -7.39 -13.65 6.56
C GLY A 84 -6.18 -12.72 6.43
N PHE A 85 -6.36 -11.42 6.68
CA PHE A 85 -5.26 -10.45 6.63
C PHE A 85 -5.03 -9.78 7.99
N GLY A 86 -3.77 -9.80 8.45
CA GLY A 86 -3.31 -9.00 9.58
C GLY A 86 -2.90 -7.60 9.13
N ARG A 87 -3.08 -6.59 9.99
CA ARG A 87 -2.67 -5.20 9.74
C ARG A 87 -1.45 -4.85 10.60
N GLU A 88 -0.37 -4.47 9.95
CA GLU A 88 0.86 -3.96 10.55
C GLU A 88 0.98 -2.45 10.27
N THR A 89 1.70 -1.72 11.13
CA THR A 89 1.96 -0.28 10.95
C THR A 89 3.44 -0.03 11.18
N TYR A 90 4.08 0.62 10.20
CA TYR A 90 5.49 0.99 10.21
C TYR A 90 5.59 2.51 10.21
N LEU A 91 6.41 3.06 11.10
CA LEU A 91 6.55 4.50 11.32
C LEU A 91 8.02 4.87 11.43
N GLY A 92 8.39 6.01 10.84
CA GLY A 92 9.73 6.56 10.87
C GLY A 92 10.62 6.04 9.73
N ARG A 93 11.63 6.82 9.38
CA ARG A 93 12.55 6.52 8.27
C ARG A 93 13.36 5.23 8.50
N ASP A 94 13.67 4.92 9.76
CA ASP A 94 14.45 3.73 10.14
C ASP A 94 13.64 2.43 10.08
N ALA A 95 12.32 2.50 9.84
CA ALA A 95 11.48 1.32 9.72
C ALA A 95 11.81 0.54 8.44
N VAL A 96 11.84 -0.79 8.57
CA VAL A 96 12.11 -1.71 7.46
C VAL A 96 10.99 -2.73 7.37
N ILE A 97 10.29 -2.78 6.24
CA ILE A 97 9.26 -3.78 5.97
C ILE A 97 9.95 -5.04 5.42
N SER A 98 9.82 -6.15 6.13
CA SER A 98 10.30 -7.45 5.64
C SER A 98 9.30 -8.07 4.66
N LEU A 99 9.79 -8.53 3.50
CA LEU A 99 9.00 -9.14 2.43
C LEU A 99 9.58 -10.52 2.05
N PRO A 100 9.52 -11.52 2.96
CA PRO A 100 10.04 -12.85 2.67
C PRO A 100 9.37 -13.51 1.46
N GLU A 101 8.12 -13.13 1.14
CA GLU A 101 7.34 -13.65 0.00
C GLU A 101 8.02 -13.39 -1.35
N ILE A 102 8.86 -12.37 -1.41
CA ILE A 102 9.63 -12.00 -2.61
C ILE A 102 11.13 -11.87 -2.31
N THR A 103 11.60 -12.41 -1.18
CA THR A 103 13.00 -12.36 -0.73
C THR A 103 13.59 -10.94 -0.76
N CYS A 104 12.84 -9.98 -0.21
CA CYS A 104 13.19 -8.56 -0.25
C CYS A 104 12.96 -7.90 1.12
N THR A 105 13.57 -6.74 1.31
CA THR A 105 13.28 -5.80 2.40
C THR A 105 13.04 -4.43 1.79
N LEU A 106 12.10 -3.69 2.35
CA LEU A 106 11.77 -2.33 1.92
C LEU A 106 11.99 -1.36 3.08
N PRO A 107 13.17 -0.72 3.18
CA PRO A 107 13.40 0.37 4.11
C PRO A 107 12.53 1.58 3.74
N LEU A 108 11.84 2.18 4.71
CA LEU A 108 11.06 3.39 4.45
C LEU A 108 11.95 4.59 4.10
N ALA A 109 13.21 4.60 4.52
CA ALA A 109 14.17 5.61 4.09
C ALA A 109 14.44 5.58 2.58
N GLU A 110 14.50 4.39 1.96
CA GLU A 110 14.71 4.23 0.51
C GLU A 110 13.43 4.51 -0.28
N LEU A 111 12.28 4.05 0.24
CA LEU A 111 10.97 4.36 -0.37
C LEU A 111 10.72 5.87 -0.47
N ASN A 112 11.30 6.64 0.45
CA ASN A 112 11.16 8.09 0.56
C ASN A 112 12.50 8.83 0.34
N GLU A 113 13.44 8.25 -0.43
CA GLU A 113 14.82 8.75 -0.56
C GLU A 113 14.87 10.25 -0.94
N ASP A 114 14.01 10.66 -1.88
CA ASP A 114 13.95 12.02 -2.43
C ASP A 114 12.77 12.85 -1.86
N VAL A 115 12.19 12.44 -0.72
CA VAL A 115 11.04 13.12 -0.11
C VAL A 115 11.49 13.88 1.14
N GLU A 116 11.35 15.20 1.11
CA GLU A 116 11.40 16.05 2.30
C GLU A 116 9.99 16.18 2.90
N PHE A 117 9.82 15.68 4.12
CA PHE A 117 8.55 15.81 4.83
C PHE A 117 8.46 17.18 5.52
N PRO A 118 7.27 17.82 5.53
CA PRO A 118 7.07 19.02 6.32
C PRO A 118 7.31 18.71 7.81
N GLU A 119 7.96 19.64 8.51
CA GLU A 119 8.07 19.60 9.98
C GLU A 119 6.67 19.49 10.59
N PRO A 120 6.47 18.63 11.61
CA PRO A 120 5.19 18.57 12.30
C PRO A 120 4.88 19.96 12.87
N VAL A 121 3.75 20.54 12.45
CA VAL A 121 3.33 21.85 12.95
C VAL A 121 3.04 21.72 14.44
N SER A 122 3.90 22.27 15.29
CA SER A 122 3.61 22.41 16.71
C SER A 122 2.47 23.40 16.86
N HIS A 123 1.28 22.93 17.24
CA HIS A 123 0.29 23.81 17.85
C HIS A 123 0.81 24.21 19.24
N GLU A 124 1.57 25.29 19.29
CA GLU A 124 1.63 26.07 20.54
C GLU A 124 0.23 26.64 20.77
N GLU A 125 -0.40 26.21 21.86
CA GLU A 125 -1.63 26.78 22.37
C GLU A 125 -1.44 28.29 22.54
N THR A 126 -1.97 29.10 21.62
CA THR A 126 -2.19 30.52 21.90
C THR A 126 -3.35 30.60 22.89
N GLY A 127 -3.01 30.47 24.17
CA GLY A 127 -3.85 30.93 25.26
C GLY A 127 -3.94 32.45 25.21
N GLU A 128 -5.00 32.98 24.61
CA GLU A 128 -5.44 34.35 24.83
C GLU A 128 -6.94 34.34 25.17
N TRP A 129 -7.23 34.21 26.47
CA TRP A 129 -8.42 34.81 27.05
C TRP A 129 -8.07 36.24 27.46
N LEU A 130 -8.54 37.22 26.69
CA LEU A 130 -8.83 38.58 27.15
C LEU A 130 -10.12 39.07 26.48
#